data_AF-A0A6S6TRU1-F1
#
_entry.id   AF-A0A6S6TRU1-F1
#
_cell.length_a   1.000
_cell.length_b   1.000
_cell.length_c   1.000
_cell.angle_alpha   90.00
_cell.angle_beta   90.00
_cell.angle_gamma   90.00
#
_symmetry.space_group_name_H-M   'P 1'
#
loop_
_entity.id
_entity.type
_entity.pdbx_description
1 polymer ?
#
loop_
_entity_poly.entity_id
_entity_poly.type
_entity_poly.pdbx_seq_one_letter_code
_entity_poly.pdbx_strand_id
1 'polypeptide(L)'
;MKKSILLIIYMLLFLACETGVRYDDNETIKKVSTQSAQSGVGNRSIEDLLEKNDERKEVFDDDLHPIMVANDEPKIIAEDIKIFSNDIKVNGLEVRNIREGIHNDYLRLVFDVFDSSKPAYSVGKYEASYNATKKYIKVILYDYKGFAAPIPSFPSSSIVEQIHFEQYPKEKGLKFHIQLRNETTVKVFDLKSPARLVFDINAI
;
A
#
# COMPACT_ATOMS: atom_id res chain seq x y z
N MET A 1 -33.99 -45.59 32.56
CA MET A 1 -34.00 -45.41 31.09
C MET A 1 -33.81 -43.97 30.60
N LYS A 2 -34.20 -42.92 31.35
CA LYS A 2 -34.06 -41.52 30.89
C LYS A 2 -32.61 -41.00 30.75
N LYS A 3 -31.65 -41.56 31.50
CA LYS A 3 -30.23 -41.15 31.43
C LYS A 3 -29.50 -41.62 30.17
N SER A 4 -29.98 -42.68 29.52
CA SER A 4 -29.37 -43.23 28.30
C SER A 4 -29.70 -42.43 27.04
N ILE A 5 -30.85 -41.74 27.01
CA ILE A 5 -31.27 -40.91 25.88
C ILE A 5 -30.43 -39.63 25.75
N LEU A 6 -30.01 -39.05 26.88
CA LEU A 6 -29.19 -37.83 26.88
C LEU A 6 -27.80 -38.05 26.27
N LEU A 7 -27.25 -39.25 26.46
CA LEU A 7 -25.90 -39.60 25.98
C LEU A 7 -25.88 -39.81 24.45
N ILE A 8 -26.97 -40.30 23.87
CA ILE A 8 -27.12 -40.46 22.42
C ILE A 8 -27.24 -39.09 21.72
N ILE A 9 -27.93 -38.13 22.33
CA ILE A 9 -28.06 -36.77 21.77
C ILE A 9 -26.72 -36.03 21.78
N TYR A 10 -25.91 -36.20 22.84
CA TYR A 10 -24.60 -35.58 22.93
C TYR A 10 -23.60 -36.13 21.89
N MET A 11 -23.72 -37.41 21.54
CA MET A 11 -22.88 -38.05 20.50
C MET A 11 -23.19 -37.54 19.08
N LEU A 12 -24.45 -37.23 18.78
CA LEU A 12 -24.83 -36.72 17.45
C LEU A 12 -24.34 -35.30 17.17
N LEU A 13 -24.12 -34.47 18.21
CA LEU A 13 -23.64 -33.09 18.04
C LEU A 13 -22.16 -33.00 17.63
N PHE A 14 -21.36 -34.06 17.80
CA PHE A 14 -19.94 -34.07 17.41
C PHE A 14 -19.68 -34.61 16.00
N LEU A 15 -20.69 -35.18 15.31
CA LEU A 15 -20.55 -35.71 13.94
C LEU A 15 -20.87 -34.67 12.85
N ALA A 16 -21.24 -33.44 13.20
CA ALA A 16 -21.62 -32.39 12.24
C ALA A 16 -20.49 -31.45 11.80
N CYS A 17 -19.22 -31.78 12.09
CA CYS A 17 -18.05 -31.04 11.60
C CYS A 17 -17.15 -31.91 10.71
N GLU A 18 -17.71 -32.48 9.64
CA GLU A 18 -16.92 -33.01 8.52
C GLU A 18 -17.00 -32.06 7.31
N THR A 19 -15.91 -31.30 7.15
CA THR A 19 -15.25 -30.91 5.89
C THR A 19 -16.10 -30.90 4.61
N GLY A 20 -16.65 -29.73 4.27
CA GLY A 20 -17.10 -29.42 2.92
C GLY A 20 -15.90 -29.25 1.99
N VAL A 21 -15.53 -30.31 1.28
CA VAL A 21 -14.56 -30.28 0.18
C VAL A 21 -15.32 -30.12 -1.13
N ARG A 22 -15.11 -28.99 -1.83
CA ARG A 22 -15.55 -28.82 -3.22
C ARG A 22 -14.38 -29.14 -4.15
N TYR A 23 -14.55 -30.20 -4.92
CA TYR A 23 -13.86 -30.49 -6.18
C TYR A 23 -14.98 -30.75 -7.21
N ASP A 24 -14.89 -30.53 -8.51
CA ASP A 24 -14.14 -29.68 -9.44
C ASP A 24 -14.84 -29.99 -10.77
N ASP A 25 -15.18 -29.01 -11.61
CA ASP A 25 -15.42 -29.30 -13.03
C ASP A 25 -14.34 -28.65 -13.88
N ASN A 26 -13.54 -29.52 -14.45
CA ASN A 26 -12.33 -29.30 -15.23
C ASN A 26 -12.69 -29.46 -16.70
N GLU A 27 -12.85 -28.35 -17.44
CA GLU A 27 -12.93 -28.39 -18.91
C GLU A 27 -11.74 -27.64 -19.54
N THR A 28 -10.72 -28.44 -19.86
CA THR A 28 -9.99 -28.52 -21.13
C THR A 28 -9.72 -27.22 -21.93
N ILE A 29 -8.47 -26.76 -21.81
CA ILE A 29 -7.54 -26.35 -22.89
C ILE A 29 -8.15 -26.18 -24.30
N LYS A 30 -8.14 -24.95 -24.84
CA LYS A 30 -7.43 -24.65 -26.12
C LYS A 30 -7.37 -23.17 -26.52
N LYS A 31 -6.17 -22.84 -27.01
CA LYS A 31 -5.76 -21.83 -28.00
C LYS A 31 -5.60 -20.37 -27.54
N VAL A 32 -4.33 -20.07 -27.29
CA VAL A 32 -3.63 -18.82 -27.65
C VAL A 32 -4.19 -18.21 -28.93
N SER A 33 -4.62 -16.96 -28.86
CA SER A 33 -4.48 -16.02 -29.98
C SER A 33 -4.01 -14.68 -29.43
N THR A 34 -2.80 -14.31 -29.83
CA THR A 34 -2.27 -12.95 -29.78
C THR A 34 -3.14 -12.06 -30.65
N GLN A 35 -3.87 -11.12 -30.04
CA GLN A 35 -4.32 -9.92 -30.74
C GLN A 35 -4.12 -8.70 -29.85
N SER A 36 -3.17 -7.88 -30.31
CA SER A 36 -3.08 -6.43 -30.16
C SER A 36 -4.40 -5.76 -29.78
N ALA A 37 -4.43 -5.14 -28.60
CA ALA A 37 -5.30 -4.01 -28.32
C ALA A 37 -4.41 -2.77 -28.19
N GLN A 38 -4.10 -2.21 -29.35
CA GLN A 38 -3.61 -0.86 -29.53
C GLN A 38 -4.76 0.11 -29.20
N SER A 39 -4.64 0.81 -28.08
CA SER A 39 -5.32 2.07 -27.80
C SER A 39 -4.45 2.78 -26.75
N GLY A 40 -3.64 3.77 -27.07
CA GLY A 40 -3.93 4.90 -27.95
C GLY A 40 -4.43 6.11 -27.16
N VAL A 41 -3.83 6.43 -26.01
CA VAL A 41 -3.94 7.75 -25.37
C VAL A 41 -2.56 8.13 -24.83
N GLY A 42 -2.05 9.26 -25.32
CA GLY A 42 -0.64 9.60 -25.33
C GLY A 42 -0.01 9.82 -23.95
N ASN A 43 1.14 9.17 -23.77
CA ASN A 43 2.17 9.61 -22.85
C ASN A 43 2.68 10.99 -23.30
N ARG A 44 2.18 12.06 -22.70
CA ARG A 44 2.98 13.29 -22.56
C ARG A 44 3.68 13.18 -21.23
N SER A 45 4.99 12.93 -21.27
CA SER A 45 5.85 12.96 -20.09
C SER A 45 5.73 14.34 -19.45
N ILE A 46 5.54 14.36 -18.14
CA ILE A 46 5.53 15.62 -17.37
C ILE A 46 6.91 16.28 -17.44
N GLU A 47 7.97 15.52 -17.75
CA GLU A 47 9.31 16.00 -18.02
C GLU A 47 9.45 16.89 -19.28
N ASP A 48 8.57 16.77 -20.29
CA ASP A 48 8.58 17.64 -21.49
C ASP A 48 7.93 19.02 -21.23
N LEU A 49 7.26 19.21 -20.09
CA LEU A 49 6.61 20.48 -19.72
C LEU A 49 7.52 21.39 -18.87
N LEU A 50 8.69 20.92 -18.44
CA LEU A 50 9.62 21.70 -17.61
C LEU A 50 10.79 22.32 -18.38
N GLU A 51 11.03 21.93 -19.65
CA GLU A 51 12.17 22.40 -20.45
C GLU A 51 11.85 23.52 -21.47
N LYS A 52 10.62 24.06 -21.50
CA LYS A 52 10.19 25.01 -22.56
C LYS A 52 9.93 26.46 -22.13
N ASN A 53 10.42 26.88 -20.98
CA ASN A 53 10.20 28.24 -20.47
C ASN A 53 11.39 29.22 -20.64
N ASP A 54 12.48 28.82 -21.30
CA ASP A 54 13.54 29.77 -21.66
C ASP A 54 13.40 30.20 -23.13
N GLU A 55 13.49 31.51 -23.35
CA GLU A 55 13.45 32.24 -24.63
C GLU A 55 12.09 32.75 -25.11
N ARG A 56 11.43 33.57 -24.29
CA ARG A 56 10.57 34.65 -24.81
C ARG A 56 11.29 35.98 -24.67
N LYS A 57 11.89 36.46 -25.77
CA LYS A 57 12.36 37.85 -25.87
C LYS A 57 11.14 38.76 -25.91
N GLU A 58 10.89 39.47 -24.82
CA GLU A 58 9.91 40.55 -24.77
C GLU A 58 10.45 41.75 -25.56
N VAL A 59 9.73 42.11 -26.62
CA VAL A 59 9.80 43.42 -27.25
C VAL A 59 8.92 44.33 -26.38
N PHE A 60 9.57 45.20 -25.61
CA PHE A 60 8.89 46.22 -24.79
C PHE A 60 8.46 47.37 -25.69
N ASP A 61 7.15 47.56 -25.84
CA ASP A 61 6.57 48.85 -26.18
C ASP A 61 6.54 49.70 -24.90
N ASP A 62 7.24 50.82 -24.98
CA ASP A 62 7.48 51.82 -23.94
C ASP A 62 6.25 52.73 -23.87
N ASP A 63 5.31 52.47 -22.95
CA ASP A 63 4.33 53.45 -22.41
C ASP A 63 3.27 52.79 -21.49
N LEU A 64 3.67 52.18 -20.37
CA LEU A 64 2.71 51.85 -19.31
C LEU A 64 3.25 52.13 -17.91
N HIS A 65 2.49 52.94 -17.18
CA HIS A 65 2.71 53.31 -15.78
C HIS A 65 2.88 52.08 -14.88
N PRO A 66 3.79 52.12 -13.88
CA PRO A 66 4.06 51.00 -13.01
C PRO A 66 2.87 50.70 -12.10
N ILE A 67 2.15 49.61 -12.39
CA ILE A 67 1.27 48.97 -11.43
C ILE A 67 2.18 48.25 -10.44
N MET A 68 2.25 48.75 -9.20
CA MET A 68 2.90 48.04 -8.10
C MET A 68 2.10 46.78 -7.77
N VAL A 69 2.37 45.70 -8.49
CA VAL A 69 1.93 44.36 -8.13
C VAL A 69 2.76 43.98 -6.90
N ALA A 70 2.10 43.92 -5.74
CA ALA A 70 2.70 43.40 -4.53
C ALA A 70 3.19 41.97 -4.81
N ASN A 71 4.51 41.80 -4.87
CA ASN A 71 5.15 40.50 -4.93
C ASN A 71 4.94 39.79 -3.59
N ASP A 72 3.76 39.20 -3.40
CA ASP A 72 3.55 38.19 -2.37
C ASP A 72 4.37 36.96 -2.79
N GLU A 73 5.63 36.90 -2.33
CA GLU A 73 6.46 35.73 -2.52
C GLU A 73 5.72 34.49 -1.98
N PRO A 74 5.57 33.41 -2.79
CA PRO A 74 4.87 32.23 -2.37
C PRO A 74 5.59 31.64 -1.15
N LYS A 75 4.93 31.73 0.01
CA LYS A 75 5.43 31.15 1.26
C LYS A 75 5.56 29.64 1.05
N ILE A 76 6.79 29.16 0.89
CA ILE A 76 7.10 27.74 0.78
C ILE A 76 6.69 27.08 2.11
N ILE A 77 5.55 26.41 2.11
CA ILE A 77 5.12 25.61 3.26
C ILE A 77 5.99 24.36 3.25
N ALA A 78 6.95 24.27 4.18
CA ALA A 78 7.73 23.05 4.37
C ALA A 78 6.78 21.89 4.67
N GLU A 79 6.77 20.86 3.83
CA GLU A 79 5.96 19.66 4.07
C GLU A 79 6.52 18.92 5.30
N ASP A 80 5.68 18.65 6.31
CA ASP A 80 6.06 17.80 7.45
C ASP A 80 6.10 16.33 6.99
N ILE A 81 7.29 15.89 6.57
CA ILE A 81 7.55 14.54 6.09
C ILE A 81 8.37 13.77 7.14
N LYS A 82 7.83 12.66 7.63
CA LYS A 82 8.52 11.73 8.54
C LYS A 82 8.99 10.51 7.76
N ILE A 83 10.26 10.11 7.94
CA ILE A 83 10.88 8.98 7.25
C ILE A 83 11.23 7.89 8.27
N PHE A 84 10.95 6.64 7.91
CA PHE A 84 11.26 5.43 8.68
C PHE A 84 11.94 4.44 7.74
N SER A 85 13.05 3.82 8.15
CA SER A 85 13.77 2.90 7.29
C SER A 85 14.46 1.78 8.06
N ASN A 86 14.76 0.71 7.33
CA ASN A 86 15.61 -0.38 7.77
C ASN A 86 16.47 -0.81 6.58
N ASP A 87 17.77 -1.02 6.80
CA ASP A 87 18.76 -1.30 5.76
C ASP A 87 19.24 -2.76 5.70
N ILE A 88 18.51 -3.69 6.34
CA ILE A 88 18.85 -5.12 6.28
C ILE A 88 18.65 -5.63 4.85
N LYS A 89 19.75 -6.04 4.21
CA LYS A 89 19.73 -6.65 2.87
C LYS A 89 19.32 -8.12 2.96
N VAL A 90 18.08 -8.41 2.57
CA VAL A 90 17.56 -9.77 2.38
C VAL A 90 16.84 -9.81 1.04
N ASN A 91 17.19 -10.77 0.19
CA ASN A 91 16.63 -10.88 -1.15
C ASN A 91 15.50 -11.92 -1.18
N GLY A 92 14.55 -11.73 -2.10
CA GLY A 92 13.55 -12.76 -2.38
C GLY A 92 12.43 -12.82 -1.35
N LEU A 93 12.18 -11.74 -0.62
CA LEU A 93 11.05 -11.64 0.29
C LEU A 93 9.74 -11.35 -0.47
N GLU A 94 8.63 -11.74 0.12
CA GLU A 94 7.27 -11.47 -0.36
C GLU A 94 6.40 -10.93 0.77
N VAL A 95 5.52 -9.98 0.45
CA VAL A 95 4.39 -9.63 1.33
C VAL A 95 3.21 -10.52 0.94
N ARG A 96 2.76 -11.36 1.89
CA ARG A 96 1.68 -12.33 1.64
C ARG A 96 0.37 -12.03 2.34
N ASN A 97 0.40 -11.27 3.42
CA ASN A 97 -0.82 -10.81 4.08
C ASN A 97 -0.65 -9.35 4.47
N ILE A 98 -1.73 -8.59 4.31
CA ILE A 98 -1.90 -7.28 4.93
C ILE A 98 -3.09 -7.42 5.88
N ARG A 99 -2.83 -7.23 7.18
CA ARG A 99 -3.85 -7.34 8.23
C ARG A 99 -4.12 -5.98 8.83
N GLU A 100 -5.37 -5.77 9.22
CA GLU A 100 -5.82 -4.62 10.00
C GLU A 100 -6.18 -5.09 11.41
N GLY A 101 -5.84 -4.29 12.41
CA GLY A 101 -6.28 -4.45 13.80
C GLY A 101 -6.72 -3.12 14.37
N ILE A 102 -7.93 -3.04 14.89
CA ILE A 102 -8.46 -1.83 15.53
C ILE A 102 -8.18 -1.92 17.03
N HIS A 103 -7.52 -0.91 17.56
CA HIS A 103 -7.29 -0.71 18.99
C HIS A 103 -8.04 0.56 19.46
N ASN A 104 -8.13 0.76 20.78
CA ASN A 104 -8.91 1.86 21.35
C ASN A 104 -8.45 3.24 20.86
N ASP A 105 -7.16 3.39 20.60
CA ASP A 105 -6.47 4.64 20.31
C ASP A 105 -5.72 4.61 18.97
N TYR A 106 -5.69 3.50 18.25
CA TYR A 106 -5.05 3.46 16.92
C TYR A 106 -5.56 2.31 16.06
N LEU A 107 -5.38 2.47 14.76
CA LEU A 107 -5.47 1.40 13.78
C LEU A 107 -4.06 0.87 13.50
N ARG A 108 -3.91 -0.46 13.49
CA ARG A 108 -2.67 -1.15 13.16
C ARG A 108 -2.77 -1.84 11.80
N LEU A 109 -1.89 -1.48 10.87
CA LEU A 109 -1.66 -2.27 9.66
C LEU A 109 -0.42 -3.15 9.85
N VAL A 110 -0.52 -4.42 9.45
CA VAL A 110 0.58 -5.38 9.55
C VAL A 110 0.81 -6.06 8.21
N PHE A 111 2.02 -5.89 7.68
CA PHE A 111 2.48 -6.53 6.47
C PHE A 111 3.30 -7.77 6.88
N ASP A 112 2.73 -8.96 6.67
CA ASP A 112 3.42 -10.20 6.99
C ASP A 112 4.39 -10.58 5.87
N VAL A 113 5.65 -10.74 6.23
CA VAL A 113 6.74 -10.97 5.28
C VAL A 113 7.15 -12.44 5.29
N PHE A 114 7.29 -12.99 4.09
CA PHE A 114 7.61 -14.39 3.86
C PHE A 114 8.90 -14.52 3.05
N ASP A 115 9.66 -15.56 3.36
CA ASP A 115 10.67 -16.11 2.48
C ASP A 115 10.09 -17.37 1.85
N SER A 116 9.77 -17.27 0.56
CA SER A 116 9.13 -18.36 -0.16
C SER A 116 7.83 -18.76 0.56
N SER A 117 7.64 -20.03 0.92
CA SER A 117 6.41 -20.50 1.57
C SER A 117 6.37 -20.33 3.09
N LYS A 118 7.43 -19.82 3.72
CA LYS A 118 7.56 -19.75 5.19
C LYS A 118 7.62 -18.31 5.68
N PRO A 119 7.12 -18.00 6.88
CA PRO A 119 7.32 -16.69 7.48
C PRO A 119 8.81 -16.37 7.55
N ALA A 120 9.20 -15.17 7.09
CA ALA A 120 10.59 -14.75 7.15
C ALA A 120 11.00 -14.47 8.61
N TYR A 121 12.30 -14.50 8.87
CA TYR A 121 12.84 -14.16 10.20
C TYR A 121 12.84 -12.64 10.44
N SER A 122 13.17 -11.85 9.43
CA SER A 122 13.24 -10.39 9.48
C SER A 122 12.62 -9.75 8.25
N VAL A 123 12.20 -8.49 8.40
CA VAL A 123 11.84 -7.62 7.28
C VAL A 123 13.13 -7.22 6.55
N GLY A 124 13.09 -7.21 5.21
CA GLY A 124 14.19 -6.71 4.37
C GLY A 124 14.27 -5.18 4.36
N LYS A 125 15.04 -4.64 3.41
CA LYS A 125 15.23 -3.19 3.29
C LYS A 125 13.91 -2.50 2.94
N TYR A 126 13.58 -1.43 3.67
CA TYR A 126 12.41 -0.60 3.38
C TYR A 126 12.66 0.88 3.66
N GLU A 127 11.87 1.72 2.99
CA GLU A 127 11.71 3.14 3.29
C GLU A 127 10.21 3.46 3.35
N ALA A 128 9.74 4.00 4.47
CA ALA A 128 8.39 4.51 4.62
C ALA A 128 8.43 6.01 4.88
N SER A 129 7.65 6.79 4.14
CA SER A 129 7.51 8.22 4.34
C SER A 129 6.05 8.57 4.61
N TYR A 130 5.79 9.36 5.65
CA TYR A 130 4.48 9.90 5.98
C TYR A 130 4.45 11.40 5.74
N ASN A 131 3.45 11.88 4.99
CA ASN A 131 3.15 13.29 4.79
C ASN A 131 1.82 13.61 5.45
N ALA A 132 1.84 14.40 6.52
CA ALA A 132 0.66 14.74 7.30
C ALA A 132 -0.34 15.60 6.51
N THR A 133 0.16 16.60 5.78
CA THR A 133 -0.65 17.52 4.96
C THR A 133 -1.42 16.78 3.87
N LYS A 134 -0.78 15.82 3.20
CA LYS A 134 -1.38 14.99 2.14
C LYS A 134 -2.15 13.78 2.69
N LYS A 135 -2.09 13.54 4.00
CA LYS A 135 -2.70 12.39 4.69
C LYS A 135 -2.31 11.06 4.02
N TYR A 136 -1.01 10.90 3.78
CA TYR A 136 -0.52 9.90 2.83
C TYR A 136 0.76 9.23 3.34
N ILE A 137 0.80 7.90 3.32
CA ILE A 137 1.99 7.09 3.62
C ILE A 137 2.43 6.39 2.34
N LYS A 138 3.71 6.55 1.99
CA LYS A 138 4.38 5.83 0.91
C LYS A 138 5.33 4.81 1.53
N VAL A 139 5.32 3.58 1.04
CA VAL A 139 6.24 2.53 1.51
C VAL A 139 6.91 1.88 0.32
N ILE A 140 8.24 1.86 0.31
CA ILE A 140 9.04 1.16 -0.69
C ILE A 140 9.71 -0.02 -0.01
N LEU A 141 9.47 -1.23 -0.53
CA LEU A 141 10.12 -2.47 -0.11
C LEU A 141 11.13 -2.87 -1.18
N TYR A 142 12.41 -2.85 -0.85
CA TYR A 142 13.50 -3.07 -1.81
C TYR A 142 13.87 -4.55 -1.89
N ASP A 143 14.14 -5.05 -3.10
CA ASP A 143 14.55 -6.43 -3.39
C ASP A 143 13.50 -7.52 -3.02
N TYR A 144 12.24 -7.13 -2.87
CA TYR A 144 11.11 -8.05 -2.70
C TYR A 144 10.75 -8.65 -4.07
N LYS A 145 10.65 -9.98 -4.15
CA LYS A 145 10.39 -10.69 -5.42
C LYS A 145 8.95 -10.57 -5.88
N GLY A 146 8.01 -10.26 -4.99
CA GLY A 146 6.61 -10.20 -5.35
C GLY A 146 5.67 -9.83 -4.21
N PHE A 147 4.43 -9.59 -4.62
CA PHE A 147 3.30 -9.27 -3.77
C PHE A 147 2.17 -10.26 -4.09
N ALA A 148 1.68 -10.96 -3.08
CA ALA A 148 0.56 -11.89 -3.23
C ALA A 148 -0.56 -11.62 -2.21
N ALA A 149 -0.42 -10.57 -1.40
CA ALA A 149 -1.41 -10.29 -0.37
C ALA A 149 -2.70 -9.73 -0.96
N PRO A 150 -3.88 -10.18 -0.52
CA PRO A 150 -5.10 -9.45 -0.79
C PRO A 150 -5.02 -8.06 -0.13
N ILE A 151 -5.39 -7.02 -0.88
CA ILE A 151 -5.50 -5.67 -0.32
C ILE A 151 -6.83 -5.59 0.46
N PRO A 152 -6.81 -5.26 1.77
CA PRO A 152 -8.03 -5.12 2.55
C PRO A 152 -8.89 -3.96 2.06
N SER A 153 -10.21 -4.12 2.12
CA SER A 153 -11.17 -3.04 1.93
C SER A 153 -11.47 -2.37 3.26
N PHE A 154 -11.50 -1.04 3.29
CA PHE A 154 -11.74 -0.28 4.50
C PHE A 154 -13.16 0.30 4.54
N PRO A 155 -13.90 0.17 5.64
CA PRO A 155 -15.18 0.85 5.80
C PRO A 155 -14.99 2.36 5.82
N SER A 156 -16.05 3.12 5.54
CA SER A 156 -16.01 4.59 5.56
C SER A 156 -15.62 5.18 6.92
N SER A 157 -15.82 4.43 8.00
CA SER A 157 -15.43 4.79 9.36
C SER A 157 -13.95 4.53 9.70
N SER A 158 -13.19 3.86 8.83
CA SER A 158 -11.76 3.59 9.07
C SER A 158 -10.91 4.84 8.82
N ILE A 159 -9.80 4.94 9.54
CA ILE A 159 -8.80 6.00 9.35
C ILE A 159 -8.12 5.84 7.98
N VAL A 160 -7.92 4.60 7.55
CA VAL A 160 -7.36 4.27 6.23
C VAL A 160 -8.49 4.32 5.21
N GLU A 161 -8.26 5.06 4.14
CA GLU A 161 -9.20 5.14 3.03
C GLU A 161 -9.01 3.98 2.06
N GLN A 162 -7.77 3.80 1.60
CA GLN A 162 -7.41 2.78 0.62
C GLN A 162 -5.92 2.52 0.64
N ILE A 163 -5.54 1.34 0.15
CA ILE A 163 -4.17 0.96 -0.15
C ILE A 163 -4.08 0.65 -1.65
N HIS A 164 -3.12 1.25 -2.33
CA HIS A 164 -2.75 0.92 -3.70
C HIS A 164 -1.32 0.41 -3.75
N PHE A 165 -1.03 -0.43 -4.74
CA PHE A 165 0.28 -1.05 -4.95
C PHE A 165 0.69 -0.93 -6.42
N GLU A 166 1.96 -0.61 -6.63
CA GLU A 166 2.63 -0.66 -7.93
C GLU A 166 3.99 -1.35 -7.82
N GLN A 167 4.43 -2.00 -8.91
CA GLN A 167 5.81 -2.46 -9.00
C GLN A 167 6.74 -1.25 -9.03
N TYR A 168 7.89 -1.35 -8.36
CA TYR A 168 8.90 -0.30 -8.36
C TYR A 168 10.15 -0.75 -9.13
N PRO A 169 10.10 -0.71 -10.49
CA PRO A 169 11.10 -1.35 -11.34
C PRO A 169 12.48 -0.71 -11.25
N LYS A 170 12.57 0.59 -10.95
CA LYS A 170 13.85 1.31 -10.82
C LYS A 170 14.78 0.67 -9.78
N GLU A 171 14.22 0.09 -8.73
CA GLU A 171 14.98 -0.51 -7.61
C GLU A 171 14.54 -1.94 -7.27
N LYS A 172 13.92 -2.65 -8.23
CA LYS A 172 13.47 -4.04 -8.08
C LYS A 172 12.68 -4.26 -6.79
N GLY A 173 11.67 -3.43 -6.56
CA GLY A 173 10.90 -3.42 -5.31
C GLY A 173 9.40 -3.33 -5.50
N LEU A 174 8.72 -3.14 -4.38
CA LEU A 174 7.29 -2.93 -4.28
C LEU A 174 7.03 -1.54 -3.71
N LYS A 175 6.10 -0.78 -4.28
CA LYS A 175 5.68 0.51 -3.71
C LYS A 175 4.21 0.46 -3.32
N PHE A 176 3.94 0.81 -2.07
CA PHE A 176 2.60 0.93 -1.51
C PHE A 176 2.25 2.39 -1.26
N HIS A 177 1.00 2.70 -1.52
CA HIS A 177 0.36 4.00 -1.38
C HIS A 177 -0.79 3.82 -0.39
N ILE A 178 -0.68 4.37 0.82
CA ILE A 178 -1.72 4.27 1.85
C ILE A 178 -2.32 5.66 2.04
N GLN A 179 -3.58 5.83 1.62
CA GLN A 179 -4.31 7.08 1.78
C GLN A 179 -5.07 7.06 3.11
N LEU A 180 -5.01 8.18 3.85
CA LEU A 180 -5.67 8.37 5.13
C LEU A 180 -6.78 9.43 4.98
N ARG A 181 -7.84 9.28 5.78
CA ARG A 181 -8.99 10.22 5.77
C ARG A 181 -8.74 11.46 6.62
N ASN A 182 -8.06 11.28 7.74
CA ASN A 182 -7.83 12.31 8.75
C ASN A 182 -6.35 12.63 8.89
N GLU A 183 -6.05 13.75 9.54
CA GLU A 183 -4.70 13.99 10.05
C GLU A 183 -4.41 12.97 11.16
N THR A 184 -3.21 12.41 11.14
CA THR A 184 -2.85 11.30 12.04
C THR A 184 -1.42 11.43 12.56
N THR A 185 -1.12 10.70 13.61
CA THR A 185 0.26 10.32 13.94
C THR A 185 0.52 8.90 13.46
N VAL A 186 1.69 8.68 12.85
CA VAL A 186 2.10 7.39 12.30
C VAL A 186 3.39 6.95 12.96
N LYS A 187 3.44 5.69 13.39
CA LYS A 187 4.66 5.00 13.80
C LYS A 187 4.87 3.79 12.90
N VAL A 188 6.08 3.61 12.41
CA VAL A 188 6.46 2.45 11.59
C VAL A 188 7.60 1.72 12.28
N PHE A 189 7.48 0.41 12.41
CA PHE A 189 8.51 -0.44 13.00
C PHE A 189 8.42 -1.87 12.46
N ASP A 190 9.53 -2.61 12.52
CA ASP A 190 9.56 -4.03 12.16
C ASP A 190 9.67 -4.94 13.39
N LEU A 191 9.05 -6.12 13.26
CA LEU A 191 9.17 -7.23 14.20
C LEU A 191 9.92 -8.39 13.54
N LYS A 192 10.59 -9.19 14.35
CA LYS A 192 11.31 -10.41 13.94
C LYS A 192 10.63 -11.64 14.54
N SER A 193 10.73 -12.78 13.84
CA SER A 193 10.26 -14.10 14.30
C SER A 193 8.77 -14.18 14.70
N PRO A 194 7.82 -14.10 13.75
CA PRO A 194 7.99 -13.91 12.31
C PRO A 194 8.12 -12.43 11.91
N ALA A 195 8.71 -12.20 10.75
CA ALA A 195 8.92 -10.88 10.15
C ALA A 195 7.60 -10.15 9.86
N ARG A 196 7.47 -8.93 10.40
CA ARG A 196 6.30 -8.07 10.16
C ARG A 196 6.72 -6.62 10.07
N LEU A 197 6.24 -5.91 9.05
CA LEU A 197 6.31 -4.44 9.01
C LEU A 197 4.99 -3.89 9.52
N VAL A 198 5.04 -3.07 10.58
CA VAL A 198 3.88 -2.62 11.35
C VAL A 198 3.74 -1.11 11.26
N PHE A 199 2.51 -0.66 11.05
CA PHE A 199 2.12 0.75 11.04
C PHE A 199 1.06 0.96 12.10
N ASP A 200 1.37 1.76 13.12
CA ASP A 200 0.36 2.25 14.07
C ASP A 200 -0.07 3.65 13.64
N ILE A 201 -1.36 3.83 13.41
CA ILE A 201 -1.97 5.04 12.86
C ILE A 201 -3.03 5.53 13.84
N ASN A 202 -2.77 6.66 14.49
CA ASN A 202 -3.68 7.27 15.47
C ASN A 202 -4.23 8.58 14.92
N ALA A 203 -5.55 8.75 14.96
CA ALA A 203 -6.20 10.01 14.59
C ALA A 203 -5.84 11.12 15.59
N ILE A 204 -5.62 12.33 15.09
CA ILE A 204 -5.39 13.53 15.92
C ILE A 204 -6.73 14.21 16.18
#